data_AF-A0A3G1DGI3-F1
#
_entry.id   AF-A0A3G1DGI3-F1
#
_cell.length_a   1.000
_cell.length_b   1.000
_cell.length_c   1.000
_cell.angle_alpha   90.00
_cell.angle_beta   90.00
_cell.angle_gamma   90.00
#
_symmetry.space_group_name_H-M   'P 1'
#
loop_
_entity.id
_entity.type
_entity.pdbx_description
1 polymer ?
#
loop_
_entity_poly.entity_id
_entity_poly.type
_entity_poly.pdbx_seq_one_letter_code
_entity_poly.pdbx_strand_id
1 'polypeptide(L)'
;MQIKVREGDVFPLNRPQQVWWGDSPDVMQVARFAGQEMMAITDDAGAFELDYLGHIGSGFASIEDAKAAAPEFARAVLERLRNLIQDV
;
A
#
# COMPACT_ATOMS: atom_id res chain seq x y z
N MET A 1 -12.17 -1.56 -24.02
CA MET A 1 -12.24 -0.25 -23.35
C MET A 1 -10.85 0.37 -23.32
N GLN A 2 -10.72 1.69 -23.52
CA GLN A 2 -9.45 2.41 -23.31
C GLN A 2 -9.48 3.14 -21.96
N ILE A 3 -8.43 3.01 -21.17
CA ILE A 3 -8.27 3.71 -19.88
C ILE A 3 -7.29 4.86 -20.09
N LYS A 4 -7.68 6.08 -19.68
CA LYS A 4 -6.85 7.30 -19.78
C LYS A 4 -6.83 8.02 -18.45
N VAL A 5 -5.70 8.67 -18.15
CA VAL A 5 -5.60 9.62 -17.04
C VAL A 5 -6.29 10.92 -17.46
N ARG A 6 -7.11 11.51 -16.58
CA ARG A 6 -7.76 12.80 -16.84
C ARG A 6 -6.71 13.92 -16.79
N GLU A 7 -6.65 14.76 -17.81
CA GLU A 7 -5.73 15.91 -17.85
C GLU A 7 -6.05 16.93 -16.75
N GLY A 8 -5.00 17.52 -16.14
CA GLY A 8 -5.13 18.59 -15.14
C GLY A 8 -5.33 18.12 -13.69
N ASP A 9 -5.73 16.87 -13.46
CA ASP A 9 -5.81 16.33 -12.11
C ASP A 9 -4.41 15.98 -11.58
N VAL A 10 -4.13 16.30 -10.31
CA VAL A 10 -2.98 15.76 -9.59
C VAL A 10 -3.21 14.27 -9.41
N PHE A 11 -2.85 13.52 -10.43
CA PHE A 11 -3.08 12.09 -10.44
C PHE A 11 -2.10 11.45 -9.48
N PRO A 12 -2.55 10.68 -8.47
CA PRO A 12 -1.65 10.09 -7.49
C PRO A 12 -0.55 9.19 -8.10
N LEU A 13 -0.72 8.71 -9.34
CA LEU A 13 0.33 7.98 -10.07
C LEU A 13 1.51 8.85 -10.53
N ASN A 14 1.34 10.17 -10.62
CA ASN A 14 2.42 11.10 -10.99
C ASN A 14 3.32 11.43 -9.78
N ARG A 15 2.93 11.03 -8.57
CA ARG A 15 3.76 11.14 -7.37
C ARG A 15 4.73 9.95 -7.29
N PRO A 16 5.85 10.08 -6.53
CA PRO A 16 6.75 8.96 -6.28
C PRO A 16 5.98 7.72 -5.79
N GLN A 17 6.16 6.60 -6.47
CA GLN A 17 5.60 5.31 -6.12
C GLN A 17 6.66 4.48 -5.39
N GLN A 18 6.26 3.73 -4.38
CA GLN A 18 7.12 2.81 -3.63
C GLN A 18 8.38 3.46 -3.04
N VAL A 19 8.33 4.77 -2.83
CA VAL A 19 9.31 5.52 -2.04
C VAL A 19 8.67 5.70 -0.68
N TRP A 20 9.33 5.23 0.37
CA TRP A 20 8.84 5.32 1.74
C TRP A 20 9.19 6.67 2.37
N TRP A 21 8.26 7.28 3.11
CA TRP A 21 8.45 8.50 3.88
C TRP A 21 7.75 8.40 5.24
N GLY A 22 8.17 9.20 6.22
CA GLY A 22 7.55 9.25 7.54
C GLY A 22 8.40 10.01 8.55
N ASP A 23 7.76 10.70 9.48
CA ASP A 23 8.43 11.51 10.51
C ASP A 23 9.01 10.66 11.64
N SER A 24 8.54 9.41 11.80
CA SER A 24 9.03 8.43 12.76
C SER A 24 9.33 7.11 12.06
N PRO A 25 10.48 7.01 11.36
CA PRO A 25 10.79 5.90 10.46
C PRO A 25 10.76 4.52 11.12
N ASP A 26 11.00 4.45 12.43
CA ASP A 26 11.03 3.19 13.19
C ASP A 26 9.62 2.73 13.65
N VAL A 27 8.62 3.61 13.56
CA VAL A 27 7.25 3.36 14.06
C VAL A 27 6.24 3.32 12.93
N MET A 28 6.36 4.23 11.97
CA MET A 28 5.42 4.35 10.86
C MET A 28 6.10 4.92 9.62
N GLN A 29 5.92 4.24 8.50
CA GLN A 29 6.30 4.74 7.18
C GLN A 29 5.12 4.59 6.22
N VAL A 30 5.05 5.49 5.24
CA VAL A 30 4.02 5.50 4.23
C VAL A 30 4.67 5.42 2.86
N ALA A 31 4.10 4.66 1.95
CA ALA A 31 4.47 4.61 0.54
C ALA A 31 3.22 4.62 -0.35
N ARG A 32 3.37 4.97 -1.63
CA ARG A 32 2.29 4.86 -2.62
C ARG A 32 2.43 3.60 -3.46
N PHE A 33 1.36 2.80 -3.51
CA PHE A 33 1.21 1.66 -4.40
C PHE A 33 -0.04 1.91 -5.26
N ALA A 34 0.13 1.89 -6.59
CA ALA A 34 -0.93 2.23 -7.54
C ALA A 34 -1.64 3.55 -7.22
N GLY A 35 -0.89 4.55 -6.71
CA GLY A 35 -1.41 5.85 -6.34
C GLY A 35 -2.15 5.92 -5.00
N GLN A 36 -2.31 4.79 -4.32
CA GLN A 36 -2.97 4.70 -3.02
C GLN A 36 -1.91 4.59 -1.94
N GLU A 37 -2.15 5.23 -0.79
CA GLU A 37 -1.22 5.18 0.33
C GLU A 37 -1.33 3.83 1.03
N MET A 38 -0.15 3.26 1.32
CA MET A 38 0.06 2.10 2.16
C MET A 38 0.87 2.54 3.36
N MET A 39 0.47 2.12 4.54
CA MET A 39 1.21 2.37 5.78
C MET A 39 1.90 1.09 6.23
N ALA A 40 3.16 1.17 6.61
CA ALA A 40 3.85 0.18 7.42
C ALA A 40 3.92 0.74 8.84
N ILE A 41 3.33 0.06 9.82
CA ILE A 41 3.20 0.56 11.20
C ILE A 41 3.46 -0.57 12.20
N THR A 42 3.99 -0.23 13.38
CA THR A 42 4.06 -1.16 14.51
C THR A 42 2.67 -1.42 15.10
N ASP A 43 2.37 -2.66 15.42
CA ASP A 43 1.19 -3.06 16.17
C ASP A 43 1.43 -2.97 17.69
N ASP A 44 0.35 -3.15 18.47
CA ASP A 44 0.39 -3.11 19.94
C ASP A 44 1.20 -4.27 20.57
N ALA A 45 1.51 -5.32 19.79
CA ALA A 45 2.31 -6.46 20.22
C ALA A 45 3.81 -6.29 19.88
N GLY A 46 4.19 -5.19 19.25
CA GLY A 46 5.55 -4.89 18.81
C GLY A 46 5.97 -5.59 17.52
N ALA A 47 5.04 -6.22 16.80
CA ALA A 47 5.25 -6.66 15.43
C ALA A 47 4.87 -5.54 14.46
N PHE A 48 5.14 -5.74 13.17
CA PHE A 48 4.80 -4.77 12.13
C PHE A 48 3.66 -5.29 11.25
N GLU A 49 2.88 -4.35 10.75
CA GLU A 49 1.78 -4.57 9.82
C GLU A 49 1.82 -3.58 8.65
N LEU A 50 1.11 -3.95 7.58
CA LEU A 50 0.82 -3.15 6.41
C LEU A 50 -0.67 -2.87 6.36
N ASP A 51 -1.07 -1.61 6.32
CA ASP A 51 -2.44 -1.17 6.02
C ASP A 51 -2.51 -0.64 4.59
N TYR A 52 -3.38 -1.23 3.77
CA TYR A 52 -3.61 -0.79 2.40
C TYR A 52 -5.05 -1.05 1.96
N LEU A 53 -5.76 0.01 1.55
CA LEU A 53 -7.13 -0.08 1.02
C LEU A 53 -8.08 -0.88 1.94
N GLY A 54 -7.97 -0.69 3.26
CA GLY A 54 -8.79 -1.37 4.27
C GLY A 54 -8.44 -2.85 4.47
N HIS A 55 -7.26 -3.29 4.03
CA HIS A 55 -6.74 -4.64 4.25
C HIS A 55 -5.46 -4.56 5.08
N ILE A 56 -5.30 -5.50 6.01
CA ILE A 56 -4.13 -5.62 6.87
C ILE A 56 -3.31 -6.84 6.48
N GLY A 57 -2.00 -6.66 6.30
CA GLY A 57 -1.01 -7.74 6.29
C GLY A 57 -0.16 -7.64 7.55
N SER A 58 -0.04 -8.70 8.33
CA SER A 58 0.61 -8.66 9.66
C SER A 58 1.60 -9.80 9.86
N GLY A 59 2.30 -9.78 11.01
CA GLY A 59 3.25 -10.82 11.40
C GLY A 59 4.67 -10.57 10.93
N PHE A 60 5.01 -9.33 10.57
CA PHE A 60 6.37 -8.97 10.19
C PHE A 60 7.23 -8.70 11.43
N ALA A 61 8.44 -9.26 11.46
CA ALA A 61 9.34 -9.12 12.60
C ALA A 61 10.03 -7.74 12.66
N SER A 62 10.07 -7.02 11.54
CA SER A 62 10.64 -5.68 11.44
C SER A 62 9.93 -4.84 10.37
N ILE A 63 10.10 -3.51 10.42
CA ILE A 63 9.57 -2.63 9.37
C ILE A 63 10.18 -2.92 8.00
N GLU A 64 11.44 -3.35 7.94
CA GLU A 64 12.09 -3.69 6.67
C GLU A 64 11.50 -4.98 6.07
N ASP A 65 11.13 -5.97 6.90
CA ASP A 65 10.40 -7.16 6.44
C ASP A 65 9.03 -6.79 5.88
N ALA A 66 8.29 -5.90 6.57
CA ALA A 66 7.01 -5.39 6.09
C ALA A 66 7.16 -4.66 4.75
N LYS A 67 8.15 -3.78 4.62
CA LYS A 67 8.44 -3.03 3.38
C LYS A 67 8.85 -3.95 2.23
N ALA A 68 9.59 -5.02 2.51
CA ALA A 68 9.97 -6.03 1.52
C ALA A 68 8.75 -6.81 1.00
N ALA A 69 7.77 -7.10 1.87
CA ALA A 69 6.52 -7.78 1.52
C ALA A 69 5.48 -6.87 0.84
N ALA A 70 5.58 -5.55 1.04
CA ALA A 70 4.59 -4.57 0.58
C ALA A 70 4.19 -4.66 -0.91
N PRO A 71 5.11 -4.87 -1.89
CA PRO A 71 4.72 -5.00 -3.29
C PRO A 71 3.87 -6.24 -3.57
N GLU A 72 4.14 -7.37 -2.90
CA GLU A 72 3.34 -8.59 -3.05
C GLU A 72 1.98 -8.40 -2.38
N PHE A 73 1.96 -7.84 -1.17
CA PHE A 73 0.73 -7.53 -0.45
C PHE A 73 -0.20 -6.60 -1.25
N ALA A 74 0.33 -5.51 -1.82
CA ALA A 74 -0.45 -4.60 -2.67
C ALA A 74 -1.11 -5.32 -3.86
N ARG A 75 -0.35 -6.20 -4.55
CA ARG A 75 -0.88 -6.98 -5.68
C ARG A 75 -2.00 -7.92 -5.23
N ALA A 76 -1.81 -8.61 -4.10
CA ALA A 76 -2.82 -9.52 -3.56
C ALA A 76 -4.11 -8.79 -3.17
N VAL A 77 -4.00 -7.59 -2.56
CA VAL A 77 -5.15 -6.74 -2.23
C VAL A 77 -5.89 -6.29 -3.50
N LEU A 78 -5.17 -5.79 -4.51
CA LEU A 78 -5.79 -5.35 -5.76
C LEU A 78 -6.46 -6.51 -6.52
N GLU A 79 -5.85 -7.69 -6.53
CA GLU A 79 -6.44 -8.91 -7.09
C GLU A 79 -7.72 -9.31 -6.34
N ARG A 80 -7.72 -9.23 -5.00
CA ARG A 80 -8.91 -9.47 -4.20
C ARG A 80 -10.02 -8.48 -4.53
N LEU A 81 -9.71 -7.19 -4.63
CA LEU A 81 -10.67 -6.15 -5.00
C LEU A 81 -11.21 -6.35 -6.42
N ARG A 82 -10.35 -6.75 -7.37
CA ARG A 82 -10.76 -7.12 -8.74
C ARG A 82 -11.81 -8.22 -8.72
N ASN A 83 -11.62 -9.25 -7.90
CA ASN A 83 -12.52 -10.40 -7.82
C ASN A 83 -13.88 -10.08 -7.15
N LEU A 84 -14.03 -8.92 -6.50
CA LEU A 84 -15.31 -8.45 -5.99
C LEU A 84 -16.17 -7.74 -7.06
N ILE A 85 -15.58 -7.41 -8.21
CA ILE A 85 -16.29 -6.81 -9.34
C ILE A 85 -16.79 -7.97 -10.22
N GLN A 86 -18.10 -8.19 -10.21
CA GLN A 86 -18.74 -9.27 -10.98
C GLN A 86 -19.07 -8.80 -12.41
N ASP A 87 -19.01 -9.73 -13.36
CA ASP A 87 -19.57 -9.53 -14.70
C ASP A 87 -21.11 -9.44 -14.59
N VAL A 88 -21.71 -8.52 -15.36
CA VAL A 88 -23.16 -8.32 -15.46
C VAL A 88 -23.69 -8.73 -16.83
#